data_AF-A0A9N9EPC5-F1
#
_entry.id   AF-A0A9N9EPC5-F1
#
_cell.length_a   1.000
_cell.length_b   1.000
_cell.length_c   1.000
_cell.angle_alpha   90.00
_cell.angle_beta   90.00
_cell.angle_gamma   90.00
#
_symmetry.space_group_name_H-M   'P 1'
#
loop_
_entity.id
_entity.type
_entity.pdbx_description
1 polymer ?
#
loop_
_entity_poly.entity_id
_entity_poly.type
_entity_poly.pdbx_seq_one_letter_code
_entity_poly.pdbx_strand_id
1 'polypeptide(L)'
;MSSRHSKKNRRDETPLVKLSKSLSYVLRHHAKDEGLDIREDGYVKLDDLLRLPRFKKTTFEEIKFVVDNSDKKRFALTQETSDDGVSSWWIRANQGHSIEVKQLELKEITDSLQFPEVIHGTYLRYWKNIGLFIVRE
;
A
#
# COMPACT_ATOMS: atom_id res chain seq x y z
N MET A 1 -26.60 -3.52 -20.69
CA MET A 1 -26.01 -4.82 -20.32
C MET A 1 -25.12 -4.61 -19.11
N SER A 2 -25.58 -5.02 -17.93
CA SER A 2 -24.96 -4.68 -16.64
C SER A 2 -23.81 -5.64 -16.32
N SER A 3 -22.57 -5.17 -16.40
CA SER A 3 -21.39 -5.88 -15.91
C SER A 3 -21.50 -6.05 -14.40
N ARG A 4 -21.89 -7.25 -13.95
CA ARG A 4 -21.87 -7.66 -12.55
C ARG A 4 -20.40 -7.75 -12.14
N HIS A 5 -19.92 -6.79 -11.36
CA HIS A 5 -18.69 -6.95 -10.59
C HIS A 5 -18.92 -8.13 -9.63
N SER A 6 -18.39 -9.30 -9.97
CA SER A 6 -18.45 -10.49 -9.14
C SER A 6 -17.85 -10.14 -7.77
N LYS A 7 -18.67 -10.16 -6.71
CA LYS A 7 -18.17 -10.15 -5.34
C LYS A 7 -17.41 -11.45 -5.14
N LYS A 8 -16.11 -11.45 -5.44
CA LYS A 8 -15.23 -12.59 -5.17
C LYS A 8 -15.39 -12.94 -3.70
N ASN A 9 -15.83 -14.16 -3.43
CA ASN A 9 -16.10 -14.62 -2.08
C ASN A 9 -14.78 -14.58 -1.29
N ARG A 10 -14.74 -13.94 -0.11
CA ARG A 10 -13.51 -13.84 0.73
C ARG A 10 -12.86 -15.20 1.02
N ARG A 11 -13.62 -16.30 0.86
CA ARG A 11 -13.19 -17.68 1.07
C ARG A 11 -12.25 -18.22 -0.02
N ASP A 12 -12.29 -17.68 -1.24
CA ASP A 12 -11.48 -18.16 -2.38
C ASP A 12 -10.23 -17.31 -2.63
N GLU A 13 -9.82 -16.49 -1.66
CA GLU A 13 -8.60 -15.72 -1.76
C GLU A 13 -7.37 -16.58 -1.49
N THR A 14 -6.45 -16.56 -2.45
CA THR A 14 -5.15 -17.22 -2.32
C THR A 14 -4.39 -16.64 -1.12
N PRO A 15 -3.52 -17.44 -0.47
CA PRO A 15 -2.69 -16.96 0.65
C PRO A 15 -1.93 -15.67 0.32
N LEU A 16 -1.41 -15.54 -0.90
CA LEU A 16 -0.68 -14.36 -1.36
C LEU A 16 -1.56 -13.09 -1.46
N VAL A 17 -2.84 -13.23 -1.83
CA VAL A 17 -3.78 -12.10 -1.83
C VAL A 17 -4.06 -11.65 -0.39
N LYS A 18 -4.21 -12.60 0.54
CA LYS A 18 -4.38 -12.31 1.98
C LYS A 18 -3.15 -11.63 2.56
N LEU A 19 -1.95 -12.08 2.17
CA LEU A 19 -0.69 -11.46 2.56
C LEU A 19 -0.61 -10.01 2.04
N SER A 20 -0.86 -9.78 0.75
CA SER A 20 -0.87 -8.44 0.15
C SER A 20 -1.84 -7.48 0.85
N LYS A 21 -3.03 -7.97 1.24
CA LYS A 21 -3.99 -7.17 2.02
C LYS A 21 -3.51 -6.88 3.44
N SER A 22 -2.90 -7.87 4.10
CA SER A 22 -2.36 -7.72 5.45
C SER A 22 -1.20 -6.72 5.47
N LEU A 23 -0.31 -6.78 4.48
CA LEU A 23 0.76 -5.79 4.26
C LEU A 23 0.18 -4.39 4.04
N SER A 24 -0.82 -4.26 3.16
CA SER A 24 -1.46 -2.97 2.92
C SER A 24 -2.09 -2.41 4.20
N TYR A 25 -2.78 -3.25 4.97
CA TYR A 25 -3.42 -2.86 6.22
C TYR A 25 -2.41 -2.34 7.25
N VAL A 26 -1.34 -3.09 7.49
CA VAL A 26 -0.32 -2.69 8.48
C VAL A 26 0.44 -1.47 7.99
N LEU A 27 1.04 -1.54 6.79
CA LEU A 27 1.95 -0.50 6.31
C LEU A 27 1.24 0.84 6.05
N ARG A 28 -0.05 0.85 5.70
CA ARG A 28 -0.78 2.10 5.41
C ARG A 28 -1.49 2.72 6.60
N HIS A 29 -1.89 1.90 7.57
CA HIS A 29 -2.86 2.32 8.58
C HIS A 29 -2.43 2.03 10.02
N HIS A 30 -1.74 0.91 10.27
CA HIS A 30 -1.58 0.38 11.63
C HIS A 30 -0.14 0.07 12.03
N ALA A 31 0.87 0.56 11.30
CA ALA A 31 2.27 0.27 11.62
C ALA A 31 2.62 0.66 13.06
N LYS A 32 2.27 1.90 13.46
CA LYS A 32 2.48 2.41 14.83
C LYS A 32 1.66 1.64 15.87
N ASP A 33 0.41 1.32 15.56
CA ASP A 33 -0.50 0.59 16.46
C ASP A 33 0.00 -0.85 16.75
N GLU A 34 0.67 -1.47 15.78
CA GLU A 34 1.28 -2.80 15.93
C GLU A 34 2.70 -2.73 16.54
N GLY A 35 3.14 -1.54 16.98
CA GLY A 35 4.44 -1.34 17.60
C GLY A 35 5.63 -1.36 16.63
N LEU A 36 5.39 -1.15 15.33
CA LEU A 36 6.47 -1.00 14.35
C LEU A 36 6.99 0.42 14.35
N ASP A 37 8.32 0.54 14.33
CA ASP A 37 8.98 1.81 14.05
C ASP A 37 8.93 2.10 12.54
N ILE A 38 8.28 3.21 12.20
CA ILE A 38 8.11 3.65 10.81
C ILE A 38 8.93 4.91 10.60
N ARG A 39 9.86 4.83 9.65
CA ARG A 39 10.67 5.97 9.19
C ARG A 39 9.81 7.03 8.53
N GLU A 40 10.38 8.23 8.39
CA GLU A 40 9.71 9.35 7.75
C GLU A 40 9.36 9.11 6.26
N ASP A 41 10.05 8.19 5.61
CA ASP A 41 9.83 7.74 4.23
C ASP A 41 8.91 6.52 4.11
N GLY A 42 8.37 6.06 5.24
CA GLY A 42 7.38 4.99 5.35
C GLY A 42 7.96 3.58 5.49
N TYR A 43 9.28 3.43 5.52
CA TYR A 43 9.91 2.13 5.67
C TYR A 43 9.85 1.61 7.11
N VAL A 44 9.59 0.32 7.23
CA VAL A 44 9.70 -0.46 8.47
C VAL A 44 10.72 -1.58 8.26
N LYS A 45 11.42 -1.99 9.32
CA LYS A 45 12.31 -3.16 9.26
C LYS A 45 11.48 -4.41 8.99
N LEU A 46 11.91 -5.20 8.01
CA LEU A 46 11.20 -6.42 7.62
C LEU A 46 11.19 -7.45 8.77
N ASP A 47 12.27 -7.55 9.53
CA ASP A 47 12.35 -8.47 10.66
C ASP A 47 11.33 -8.13 11.75
N ASP A 48 11.13 -6.85 12.04
CA ASP A 48 10.15 -6.40 13.03
C ASP A 48 8.72 -6.69 12.53
N LEU A 49 8.46 -6.47 11.25
CA LEU A 49 7.19 -6.84 10.61
C LEU A 49 6.92 -8.35 10.72
N LEU A 50 7.90 -9.20 10.41
CA LEU A 50 7.74 -10.66 10.43
C LEU A 50 7.56 -11.23 11.84
N ARG A 51 7.95 -10.49 12.89
CA ARG A 51 7.68 -10.87 14.29
C ARG A 51 6.22 -10.68 14.69
N LEU A 52 5.43 -9.89 13.95
CA LEU A 52 4.02 -9.71 14.28
C LEU A 52 3.24 -11.03 14.15
N PRO A 53 2.28 -11.33 15.05
CA PRO A 53 1.55 -12.61 15.04
C PRO A 53 0.92 -12.98 13.70
N ARG A 54 0.48 -11.98 12.92
CA ARG A 54 -0.15 -12.16 11.60
C ARG A 54 0.83 -12.56 10.49
N PHE A 55 2.12 -12.24 10.64
CA PHE A 55 3.17 -12.52 9.66
C PHE A 55 4.14 -13.62 10.14
N LYS A 56 3.91 -14.19 11.32
CA LYS A 56 4.79 -15.22 11.91
C LYS A 56 5.00 -16.47 11.03
N LYS A 57 4.06 -16.76 10.12
CA LYS A 57 4.15 -17.88 9.16
C LYS A 57 4.60 -17.44 7.77
N THR A 58 4.85 -16.14 7.58
CA THR A 58 5.22 -15.57 6.29
C THR A 58 6.73 -15.62 6.13
N THR A 59 7.19 -16.04 4.95
CA THR A 59 8.63 -16.05 4.64
C THR A 59 9.07 -14.82 3.87
N PHE A 60 10.39 -14.58 3.83
CA PHE A 60 10.97 -13.52 3.02
C PHE A 60 10.61 -13.68 1.53
N GLU A 61 10.64 -14.90 1.02
CA GLU A 61 10.35 -15.21 -0.38
C GLU A 61 8.90 -14.88 -0.74
N GLU A 62 7.95 -15.14 0.17
CA GLU A 62 6.55 -14.75 -0.02
C GLU A 62 6.38 -13.23 -0.05
N ILE A 63 7.08 -12.50 0.83
CA ILE A 63 7.08 -11.04 0.81
C ILE A 63 7.64 -10.53 -0.51
N LYS A 64 8.83 -11.02 -0.90
CA LYS A 64 9.48 -10.63 -2.16
C LYS A 64 8.58 -10.92 -3.35
N PHE A 65 7.95 -12.10 -3.38
CA PHE A 65 7.01 -12.46 -4.43
C PHE A 65 5.83 -11.49 -4.50
N VAL A 66 5.22 -11.13 -3.35
CA VAL A 66 4.11 -10.17 -3.30
C VAL A 66 4.53 -8.77 -3.74
N VAL A 67 5.74 -8.32 -3.38
CA VAL A 67 6.28 -7.03 -3.80
C VAL A 67 6.44 -7.02 -5.33
N ASP A 68 7.12 -8.03 -5.87
CA ASP A 68 7.44 -8.16 -7.29
C ASP A 68 6.19 -8.25 -8.18
N ASN A 69 5.20 -9.05 -7.74
CA ASN A 69 3.98 -9.37 -8.48
C ASN A 69 2.77 -8.50 -8.11
N SER A 70 2.96 -7.41 -7.36
CA SER A 70 1.85 -6.51 -7.07
C SER A 70 1.48 -5.68 -8.32
N ASP A 71 0.26 -5.86 -8.86
CA ASP A 71 -0.20 -5.20 -10.10
C ASP A 71 0.00 -3.69 -10.15
N LYS A 72 -0.02 -3.05 -8.98
CA LYS A 72 0.05 -1.59 -8.82
C LYS A 72 1.37 -1.12 -8.23
N LYS A 73 2.39 -1.98 -8.16
CA LYS A 73 3.64 -1.73 -7.40
C LYS A 73 3.30 -1.15 -6.03
N ARG A 74 2.52 -1.90 -5.25
CA ARG A 74 1.92 -1.40 -4.00
C ARG A 74 2.95 -1.19 -2.90
N PHE A 75 4.08 -1.89 -3.00
CA PHE A 75 5.11 -1.97 -1.98
C PHE A 75 6.49 -1.74 -2.62
N ALA A 76 7.44 -1.31 -1.80
CA ALA A 76 8.85 -1.30 -2.12
C ALA A 76 9.61 -2.08 -1.04
N LEU A 77 10.61 -2.84 -1.47
CA LEU A 77 11.50 -3.62 -0.62
C LEU A 77 12.93 -3.20 -0.95
N THR A 78 13.71 -2.83 0.06
CA THR A 78 15.11 -2.42 -0.09
C THR A 78 15.99 -3.08 0.97
N GLN A 79 17.27 -3.21 0.68
CA GLN A 79 18.28 -3.67 1.63
C GLN A 79 19.23 -2.52 1.91
N GLU A 80 19.47 -2.25 3.19
CA GLU A 80 20.37 -1.20 3.63
C GLU A 80 21.42 -1.81 4.56
N THR A 81 22.68 -1.42 4.37
CA THR A 81 23.80 -1.85 5.22
C THR A 81 24.15 -0.71 6.16
N SER A 82 24.16 -1.02 7.46
CA SER A 82 24.50 -0.07 8.52
C SER A 82 26.02 0.12 8.61
N ASP A 83 26.48 1.15 9.32
CA ASP A 83 27.90 1.49 9.47
C ASP A 83 28.74 0.37 10.11
N ASP A 84 28.09 -0.52 10.88
CA ASP A 84 28.67 -1.72 11.48
C ASP A 84 28.78 -2.92 10.50
N GLY A 85 28.38 -2.73 9.24
CA GLY A 85 28.40 -3.76 8.20
C GLY A 85 27.19 -4.69 8.20
N VAL A 86 26.18 -4.45 9.04
CA VAL A 86 24.98 -5.30 9.11
C VAL A 86 23.95 -4.87 8.06
N SER A 87 23.63 -5.78 7.13
CA SER A 87 22.57 -5.56 6.14
C SER A 87 21.19 -5.95 6.68
N SER A 88 20.23 -5.05 6.57
CA SER A 88 18.83 -5.25 6.98
C SER A 88 17.87 -4.97 5.82
N TRP A 89 16.79 -5.74 5.76
CA TRP A 89 15.71 -5.51 4.79
C TRP A 89 14.65 -4.57 5.34
N TRP A 90 14.15 -3.70 4.48
CA TRP A 90 13.16 -2.68 4.79
C TRP A 90 12.02 -2.71 3.77
N ILE A 91 10.79 -2.57 4.24
CA ILE A 91 9.59 -2.57 3.39
C ILE A 91 8.70 -1.36 3.68
N ARG A 92 8.09 -0.79 2.64
CA ARG A 92 7.04 0.25 2.76
C ARG A 92 5.88 0.00 1.82
N ALA A 93 4.73 0.60 2.10
CA ALA A 93 3.73 0.83 1.06
C ALA A 93 4.15 2.04 0.23
N ASN A 94 3.88 2.03 -1.08
CA ASN A 94 4.25 3.15 -1.93
C ASN A 94 3.23 4.29 -1.84
N GLN A 95 1.96 3.97 -1.62
CA GLN A 95 0.83 4.91 -1.65
C GLN A 95 -0.29 4.49 -0.71
N GLY A 96 -1.16 5.46 -0.38
CA GLY A 96 -2.42 5.22 0.33
C GLY A 96 -2.30 5.13 1.84
N HIS A 97 -1.30 5.76 2.43
CA HIS A 97 -1.15 5.88 3.87
C HIS A 97 -2.28 6.76 4.43
N SER A 98 -2.89 6.33 5.53
CA SER A 98 -3.67 7.21 6.40
C SER A 98 -2.84 7.70 7.59
N ILE A 99 -1.71 7.05 7.86
CA ILE A 99 -0.69 7.53 8.78
C ILE A 99 0.16 8.59 8.09
N GLU A 100 0.62 9.58 8.83
CA GLU A 100 1.47 10.64 8.30
C GLU A 100 2.86 10.08 7.95
N VAL A 101 3.24 10.19 6.67
CA VAL A 101 4.56 9.85 6.13
C VAL A 101 5.07 11.06 5.36
N LYS A 102 6.16 11.66 5.83
CA LYS A 102 6.62 12.99 5.37
C LYS A 102 7.39 12.93 4.05
N GLN A 103 8.13 11.86 3.81
CA GLN A 103 9.11 11.76 2.72
C GLN A 103 8.73 10.67 1.72
N LEU A 104 7.47 10.67 1.28
CA LEU A 104 7.08 9.83 0.15
C LEU A 104 7.65 10.42 -1.14
N GLU A 105 8.24 9.58 -1.97
CA GLU A 105 8.74 9.95 -3.31
C GLU A 105 7.57 10.12 -4.29
N LEU A 106 6.73 11.10 -3.97
CA LEU A 106 5.57 11.49 -4.74
C LEU A 106 5.88 12.74 -5.54
N LYS A 107 5.62 12.69 -6.85
CA LYS A 107 5.62 13.90 -7.67
C LYS A 107 4.23 14.52 -7.60
N GLU A 108 4.15 15.70 -7.01
CA GLU A 108 2.92 16.49 -7.03
C GLU A 108 2.57 16.87 -8.47
N ILE A 109 1.29 16.74 -8.82
CA ILE A 109 0.77 17.21 -10.10
C ILE A 109 0.30 18.65 -9.90
N THR A 110 1.09 19.59 -10.40
CA THR A 110 0.80 21.03 -10.33
C THR A 110 0.16 21.59 -11.60
N ASP A 111 0.23 20.83 -12.70
CA ASP A 111 -0.25 21.22 -14.02
C ASP A 111 -1.24 20.20 -14.57
N SER A 112 -2.50 20.61 -14.69
CA SER A 112 -3.58 19.78 -15.23
C SER A 112 -3.37 19.45 -16.72
N LEU A 113 -2.60 20.25 -17.46
CA LEU A 113 -2.32 19.98 -18.88
C LEU A 113 -1.40 18.76 -19.07
N GLN A 114 -0.61 18.40 -18.05
CA GLN A 114 0.22 17.18 -18.10
C GLN A 114 -0.62 15.90 -18.00
N PHE A 115 -1.82 16.00 -17.44
CA PHE A 115 -2.72 14.87 -17.21
C PHE A 115 -4.16 15.26 -17.56
N PRO A 116 -4.47 15.45 -18.86
CA PRO A 116 -5.74 16.00 -19.32
C PRO A 116 -6.94 15.11 -18.98
N GLU A 117 -6.71 13.81 -18.74
CA GLU A 117 -7.73 12.88 -18.29
C GLU A 117 -7.25 12.09 -17.06
N VAL A 118 -7.99 12.19 -15.96
CA VAL A 118 -7.76 11.43 -14.72
C VAL A 118 -9.07 10.80 -14.29
N ILE A 119 -9.08 9.47 -14.18
CA ILE A 119 -10.28 8.71 -13.87
C ILE A 119 -10.26 8.26 -12.41
N HIS A 120 -11.30 8.63 -11.65
CA HIS A 120 -11.52 8.15 -10.29
C HIS A 120 -12.80 7.31 -10.21
N GLY A 121 -12.64 6.02 -9.95
CA GLY A 121 -13.77 5.12 -9.71
C GLY A 121 -14.37 5.31 -8.32
N THR A 122 -15.68 5.56 -8.24
CA THR A 122 -16.42 5.68 -6.97
C THR A 122 -17.75 4.92 -7.04
N TYR A 123 -18.46 4.81 -5.90
CA TYR A 123 -19.79 4.21 -5.87
C TYR A 123 -20.86 5.21 -6.31
N LEU A 124 -21.86 4.75 -7.07
CA LEU A 124 -22.97 5.59 -7.57
C LEU A 124 -23.68 6.38 -6.46
N ARG A 125 -23.81 5.82 -5.25
CA ARG A 125 -24.42 6.51 -4.10
C ARG A 125 -23.69 7.80 -3.69
N TYR A 126 -22.41 7.93 -4.02
CA TYR A 126 -21.60 9.12 -3.74
C TYR A 126 -21.62 10.14 -4.90
N TRP A 127 -22.29 9.84 -6.01
CA TRP A 127 -22.35 10.74 -7.18
C TRP A 127 -22.83 12.13 -6.80
N LYS A 128 -23.89 12.25 -5.99
CA LYS A 128 -24.43 13.54 -5.54
C LYS A 128 -23.43 14.36 -4.71
N ASN A 129 -22.55 13.70 -3.95
CA ASN A 129 -21.55 14.37 -3.12
C ASN A 129 -20.36 14.88 -3.94
N ILE A 130 -20.03 14.18 -5.03
CA ILE A 130 -18.87 14.50 -5.87
C ILE A 130 -19.27 15.46 -7.02
N GLY A 131 -20.44 15.27 -7.62
CA GLY A 131 -20.92 16.08 -8.74
C GLY A 131 -21.12 17.57 -8.41
N LEU A 132 -21.30 17.92 -7.13
CA LEU A 132 -21.43 19.32 -6.70
C LEU A 132 -20.11 20.12 -6.73
N PHE A 133 -18.95 19.43 -6.76
CA PHE A 133 -17.63 20.07 -6.69
C PHE A 133 -16.87 20.06 -8.02
N ILE A 134 -17.29 19.25 -9.00
CA ILE A 134 -16.57 19.06 -10.27
C ILE A 134 -17.10 19.96 -11.40
N VAL A 135 -18.31 20.53 -11.24
CA VAL A 135 -18.89 21.46 -12.22
C VAL A 135 -19.25 22.77 -11.51
N ARG A 136 -18.27 23.66 -11.40
CA ARG A 136 -18.53 25.11 -11.34
C ARG A 136 -17.73 25.72 -12.48
N GLU A 137 -18.48 26.27 -13.44
CA GLU A 137 -17.95 27.15 -14.49
C GLU A 137 -17.29 28.40 -13.89
#